data_AF-A0A7S2DYX3-F1
#
_entry.id   AF-A0A7S2DYX3-F1
#
_cell.length_a   1.000
_cell.length_b   1.000
_cell.length_c   1.000
_cell.angle_alpha   90.00
_cell.angle_beta   90.00
_cell.angle_gamma   90.00
#
_symmetry.space_group_name_H-M   'P 1'
#
loop_
_entity.id
_entity.type
_entity.pdbx_description
1 polymer ?
#
loop_
_entity_poly.entity_id
_entity_poly.type
_entity_poly.pdbx_seq_one_letter_code
_entity_poly.pdbx_strand_id
1 'polypeptide(L)'
;RFRFTTAGMVESIVETAKERRAFIVFTLVDPNTNTKMRDACTEHGVEHHDLWSPLLEKLEGYFDTTRQGVPGMRQFADEHYMQLVDCIEYTRTLDDGVQPRRWKEADIMIL
;
A
#
# COMPACT_ATOMS: atom_id res chain seq x y z
N ARG A 1 12.73 2.75 -6.00
CA ARG A 1 11.48 2.33 -5.34
C ARG A 1 11.06 0.99 -5.90
N PHE A 2 10.98 -0.06 -5.07
CA PHE A 2 10.51 -1.37 -5.48
C PHE A 2 9.00 -1.45 -5.24
N ARG A 3 8.20 -1.63 -6.30
CA ARG A 3 6.72 -1.64 -6.18
C ARG A 3 6.20 -3.00 -5.69
N PHE A 4 6.89 -4.07 -6.05
CA PHE A 4 6.62 -5.43 -5.61
C PHE A 4 7.95 -6.08 -5.25
N THR A 5 7.97 -6.81 -4.14
CA THR A 5 9.15 -7.53 -3.66
C THR A 5 8.73 -8.96 -3.40
N THR A 6 9.46 -9.90 -3.99
CA THR A 6 9.31 -11.33 -3.72
C THR A 6 10.50 -11.81 -2.90
N ALA A 7 10.37 -12.96 -2.24
CA ALA A 7 11.47 -13.56 -1.48
C ALA A 7 12.75 -13.75 -2.32
N GLY A 8 12.64 -13.96 -3.64
CA GLY A 8 13.80 -14.09 -4.53
C GLY A 8 14.55 -12.78 -4.80
N MET A 9 13.91 -11.63 -4.60
CA MET A 9 14.50 -10.31 -4.83
C MET A 9 15.17 -9.71 -3.58
N VAL A 10 14.94 -10.30 -2.41
CA VAL A 10 15.38 -9.71 -1.13
C VAL A 10 16.89 -9.46 -1.10
N GLU A 11 17.69 -10.47 -1.43
CA GLU A 11 19.16 -10.37 -1.36
C GLU A 11 19.69 -9.23 -2.24
N SER A 12 19.26 -9.18 -3.50
CA SER A 12 19.76 -8.16 -4.43
C SER A 12 19.34 -6.74 -4.03
N ILE A 13 18.17 -6.59 -3.41
CA ILE A 13 17.71 -5.31 -2.85
C ILE A 13 18.61 -4.90 -1.68
N VAL A 14 18.91 -5.82 -0.77
CA VAL A 14 19.73 -5.56 0.42
C VAL A 14 21.18 -5.29 0.05
N GLU A 15 21.77 -6.06 -0.87
CA GLU A 15 23.11 -5.81 -1.41
C GLU A 15 23.21 -4.41 -2.03
N THR A 16 22.25 -4.05 -2.89
CA THR A 16 22.18 -2.71 -3.49
C THR A 16 22.08 -1.61 -2.43
N ALA A 17 21.32 -1.86 -1.35
CA ALA A 17 21.20 -0.90 -0.26
C ALA A 17 22.51 -0.77 0.53
N LYS A 18 23.21 -1.87 0.78
CA LYS A 18 24.51 -1.90 1.46
C LYS A 18 25.56 -1.11 0.68
N GLU A 19 25.69 -1.36 -0.61
CA GLU A 19 26.62 -0.63 -1.50
C GLU A 19 26.37 0.87 -1.46
N ARG A 20 25.10 1.27 -1.39
CA ARG A 20 24.67 2.67 -1.38
C ARG A 20 24.59 3.28 0.02
N ARG A 21 24.86 2.51 1.08
CA ARG A 21 24.64 2.91 2.48
C ARG A 21 23.22 3.47 2.69
N ALA A 22 22.24 2.82 2.08
CA ALA A 22 20.84 3.25 2.08
C ALA A 22 20.07 2.62 3.25
N PHE A 23 19.07 3.37 3.74
CA PHE A 23 18.10 2.89 4.71
C PHE A 23 16.92 2.24 3.99
N ILE A 24 16.50 1.05 4.42
CA ILE A 24 15.38 0.33 3.81
C ILE A 24 14.10 0.54 4.63
N VAL A 25 13.09 1.14 4.02
CA VAL A 25 11.71 1.16 4.54
C VAL A 25 10.87 0.22 3.70
N PHE A 26 10.10 -0.66 4.35
CA PHE A 26 9.24 -1.59 3.64
C PHE A 26 7.90 -1.83 4.32
N THR A 27 6.97 -2.37 3.52
CA THR A 27 5.56 -2.54 3.82
C THR A 27 5.09 -3.93 3.37
N LEU A 28 5.83 -4.98 3.73
CA LEU A 28 5.61 -6.34 3.24
C LEU A 28 4.60 -7.07 4.13
N VAL A 29 3.49 -7.50 3.52
CA VAL A 29 2.40 -8.19 4.23
C VAL A 29 2.54 -9.72 4.24
N ASP A 30 3.26 -10.28 3.26
CA ASP A 30 3.58 -11.71 3.22
C ASP A 30 4.62 -12.03 4.31
N PRO A 31 4.28 -12.87 5.32
CA PRO A 31 5.15 -13.13 6.46
C PRO A 31 6.51 -13.71 6.07
N ASN A 32 6.55 -14.57 5.04
CA ASN A 32 7.77 -15.20 4.58
C ASN A 32 8.74 -14.17 3.97
N THR A 33 8.26 -13.34 3.04
CA THR A 33 9.07 -12.29 2.42
C THR A 33 9.47 -11.21 3.42
N ASN A 34 8.58 -10.87 4.36
CA ASN A 34 8.86 -9.92 5.43
C ASN A 34 10.02 -10.39 6.32
N THR A 35 9.91 -11.63 6.83
CA THR A 35 10.94 -12.23 7.69
C THR A 35 12.29 -12.28 6.97
N LYS A 36 12.28 -12.76 5.72
CA LYS A 36 13.50 -12.80 4.89
C LYS A 36 14.13 -11.42 4.71
N MET A 37 13.33 -10.37 4.49
CA MET A 37 13.84 -9.00 4.37
C MET A 37 14.53 -8.53 5.66
N ARG A 38 13.91 -8.76 6.83
CA ARG A 38 14.48 -8.39 8.13
C ARG A 38 15.79 -9.12 8.40
N ASP A 39 15.81 -10.43 8.15
CA ASP A 39 16.98 -11.27 8.37
C ASP A 39 18.13 -10.84 7.45
N ALA A 40 17.87 -10.68 6.16
CA ALA A 40 18.88 -10.25 5.19
C ALA A 40 19.44 -8.86 5.53
N CYS A 41 18.59 -7.90 5.91
CA CYS A 41 19.04 -6.58 6.36
C CYS A 41 19.96 -6.67 7.58
N THR A 42 19.58 -7.49 8.56
CA THR A 42 20.35 -7.70 9.79
C THR A 42 21.70 -8.34 9.50
N GLU A 43 21.72 -9.40 8.67
CA GLU A 43 22.94 -10.10 8.27
C GLU A 43 23.92 -9.18 7.52
N HIS A 44 23.39 -8.31 6.65
CA HIS A 44 24.21 -7.41 5.84
C HIS A 44 24.61 -6.11 6.56
N GLY A 45 24.10 -5.88 7.78
CA GLY A 45 24.30 -4.64 8.54
C GLY A 45 23.63 -3.43 7.91
N VAL A 46 22.48 -3.64 7.26
CA VAL A 46 21.68 -2.58 6.63
C VAL A 46 20.58 -2.13 7.57
N GLU A 47 20.58 -0.83 7.88
CA GLU A 47 19.55 -0.18 8.68
C GLU A 47 18.19 -0.23 7.96
N HIS A 48 17.15 -0.64 8.69
CA HIS A 48 15.84 -0.90 8.10
C HIS A 48 14.68 -0.60 9.06
N HIS A 49 13.49 -0.45 8.49
CA HIS A 49 12.24 -0.29 9.25
C HIS A 49 11.05 -0.95 8.54
N ASP A 50 10.38 -1.85 9.26
CA ASP A 50 9.10 -2.43 8.88
C ASP A 50 7.96 -1.56 9.40
N LEU A 51 7.23 -0.92 8.48
CA LEU A 51 6.14 -0.01 8.84
C LEU A 51 4.85 -0.74 9.24
N TRP A 52 4.60 -1.93 8.70
CA TRP A 52 3.28 -2.58 8.87
C TRP A 52 3.27 -3.62 9.97
N SER A 53 4.31 -4.45 10.11
CA SER A 53 4.22 -5.58 11.05
C SER A 53 3.90 -5.17 12.49
N PRO A 54 4.53 -4.13 13.07
CA PRO A 54 4.21 -3.73 14.45
C PRO A 54 2.76 -3.27 14.64
N LEU A 55 2.16 -2.65 13.62
CA LEU A 55 0.76 -2.25 13.64
C LEU A 55 -0.15 -3.47 13.48
N LEU A 56 0.13 -4.29 12.48
CA LEU A 56 -0.68 -5.46 12.18
C LEU A 56 -0.65 -6.48 13.33
N GLU A 57 0.47 -6.66 14.03
CA GLU A 57 0.58 -7.57 15.19
C GLU A 57 -0.33 -7.11 16.33
N LYS A 58 -0.40 -5.79 16.56
CA LYS A 58 -1.31 -5.21 17.56
C LYS A 58 -2.78 -5.39 17.17
N LEU A 59 -3.09 -5.25 15.87
CA LEU A 59 -4.45 -5.44 15.38
C LEU A 59 -4.89 -6.90 15.47
N GLU A 60 -4.01 -7.85 15.12
CA GLU A 60 -4.24 -9.28 15.30
C GLU A 60 -4.55 -9.62 16.75
N GLY A 61 -3.74 -9.12 17.69
CA GLY A 61 -3.98 -9.31 19.12
C GLY A 61 -5.25 -8.63 19.63
N TYR A 62 -5.62 -7.48 19.07
CA TYR A 62 -6.84 -6.76 19.46
C TYR A 62 -8.12 -7.43 18.96
N PHE A 63 -8.11 -7.94 17.72
CA PHE A 63 -9.26 -8.57 17.08
C PHE A 63 -9.31 -10.09 17.25
N ASP A 64 -8.33 -10.70 17.93
CA ASP A 64 -8.15 -12.15 18.06
C ASP A 64 -8.24 -12.86 16.70
N THR A 65 -7.53 -12.31 15.71
CA THR A 65 -7.52 -12.81 14.33
C THR A 65 -6.10 -12.85 13.79
N THR A 66 -5.86 -13.70 12.80
CA THR A 66 -4.60 -13.74 12.06
C THR A 66 -4.74 -13.06 10.71
N ARG A 67 -3.74 -12.27 10.30
CA ARG A 67 -3.67 -11.70 8.96
C ARG A 67 -3.54 -12.81 7.93
N GLN A 68 -4.18 -12.63 6.78
CA GLN A 68 -4.09 -13.60 5.68
C GLN A 68 -2.72 -13.59 5.00
N GLY A 69 -1.95 -12.50 5.13
CA GLY A 69 -0.63 -12.38 4.51
C GLY A 69 -0.64 -12.33 2.99
N VAL A 70 -1.80 -12.09 2.36
CA VAL A 70 -1.94 -12.09 0.90
C VAL A 70 -1.58 -10.72 0.33
N PRO A 71 -0.48 -10.58 -0.42
CA PRO A 71 -0.15 -9.33 -1.08
C PRO A 71 -1.10 -9.06 -2.25
N GLY A 72 -1.59 -7.82 -2.34
CA GLY A 72 -2.28 -7.36 -3.54
C GLY A 72 -3.68 -7.95 -3.75
N MET A 73 -4.49 -8.06 -2.69
CA MET A 73 -5.92 -8.33 -2.83
C MET A 73 -6.51 -7.35 -3.87
N ARG A 74 -6.90 -7.88 -5.04
CA ARG A 74 -7.31 -7.07 -6.19
C ARG A 74 -8.68 -6.44 -5.88
N GLN A 75 -8.68 -5.20 -5.41
CA GLN A 75 -9.89 -4.37 -5.28
C GLN A 75 -10.49 -3.92 -6.63
N PHE A 76 -10.02 -4.46 -7.76
CA PHE A 76 -10.32 -3.95 -9.11
C PHE A 76 -11.78 -4.10 -9.58
N ALA A 77 -12.67 -4.65 -8.76
CA ALA A 77 -14.10 -4.75 -9.04
C ALA A 77 -14.95 -4.65 -7.77
N ASP A 78 -14.47 -3.93 -6.75
CA ASP A 78 -15.30 -3.58 -5.61
C ASP A 78 -16.24 -2.43 -6.01
N GLU A 79 -17.49 -2.50 -5.58
CA GLU A 79 -18.52 -1.47 -5.82
C GLU A 79 -18.02 -0.09 -5.37
N HIS A 80 -17.26 -0.06 -4.27
CA HIS A 80 -16.66 1.16 -3.76
C HIS A 80 -15.65 1.80 -4.73
N TYR A 81 -14.86 0.99 -5.44
CA TYR A 81 -13.94 1.51 -6.45
C TYR A 81 -14.70 2.09 -7.65
N MET A 82 -15.79 1.45 -8.07
CA MET A 82 -16.62 1.97 -9.17
C MET A 82 -17.31 3.27 -8.77
N GLN A 83 -17.81 3.37 -7.54
CA GLN A 83 -18.32 4.63 -7.00
C GLN A 83 -17.26 5.74 -7.04
N LEU A 84 -15.99 5.44 -6.70
CA LEU A 84 -14.90 6.43 -6.82
C LEU A 84 -14.68 6.88 -8.26
N VAL A 85 -14.74 5.97 -9.23
CA VAL A 85 -14.63 6.31 -10.66
C VAL A 85 -15.78 7.22 -11.08
N ASP A 86 -17.01 6.90 -10.69
CA ASP A 86 -18.19 7.71 -10.98
C ASP A 86 -18.09 9.11 -10.36
N CYS A 87 -17.61 9.22 -9.11
CA CYS A 87 -17.37 10.52 -8.45
C CYS A 87 -16.31 11.36 -9.18
N ILE A 88 -15.23 10.73 -9.68
CA ILE A 88 -14.19 11.41 -10.45
C ILE A 88 -14.77 11.92 -11.78
N GLU A 89 -15.51 11.10 -12.51
CA GLU A 89 -16.14 11.50 -13.77
C GLU A 89 -17.21 12.57 -13.56
N TYR A 90 -18.03 12.47 -12.51
CA TYR A 90 -18.98 13.49 -12.11
C TYR A 90 -18.29 14.85 -11.92
N THR A 91 -17.22 14.87 -11.13
CA THR A 91 -16.47 16.11 -10.85
C THR A 91 -15.82 16.67 -12.12
N ARG A 92 -15.23 15.81 -12.97
CA ARG A 92 -14.61 16.21 -14.23
C ARG A 92 -15.61 16.79 -15.24
N THR A 93 -16.81 16.21 -15.33
CA THR A 93 -17.86 16.65 -16.27
C THR A 93 -18.58 17.93 -15.85
N LEU A 94 -18.38 18.40 -14.62
CA LEU A 94 -18.94 19.66 -14.13
C LEU A 94 -17.97 20.85 -14.28
N ASP A 95 -16.68 20.59 -14.52
CA ASP A 95 -15.64 21.62 -14.68
C ASP A 95 -15.82 22.45 -15.96
N ASP A 96 -16.46 21.88 -16.99
CA ASP A 96 -16.72 22.55 -18.28
C ASP A 96 -17.99 23.41 -18.29
N GLY A 97 -18.79 23.39 -17.21
CA GLY A 97 -20.03 24.13 -17.09
C GLY A 97 -21.15 23.67 -18.03
N VAL A 98 -21.02 22.51 -18.70
CA VAL A 98 -21.97 22.02 -19.71
C VAL A 98 -23.31 21.62 -19.07
N GLN A 99 -23.30 21.17 -17.81
CA GLN A 99 -24.50 20.73 -17.10
C GLN A 99 -24.68 21.45 -15.75
N PRO A 100 -24.94 22.78 -15.76
CA PRO A 100 -24.98 23.61 -14.55
C PRO A 100 -26.18 23.36 -13.64
N ARG A 101 -27.05 22.38 -13.94
CA ARG A 101 -28.12 21.94 -13.03
C ARG A 101 -27.74 20.72 -12.20
N ARG A 102 -26.67 20.01 -12.58
CA ARG A 102 -26.25 18.79 -11.92
C ARG A 102 -25.62 19.01 -10.56
N TRP A 103 -25.26 20.24 -10.17
CA TRP A 103 -24.80 20.55 -8.80
C TRP A 103 -25.77 20.06 -7.70
N LYS A 104 -27.06 19.87 -8.01
CA LYS A 104 -28.06 19.31 -7.09
C LYS A 104 -27.86 17.82 -6.78
N GLU A 105 -27.11 17.12 -7.62
CA GLU A 105 -26.72 15.71 -7.46
C GLU A 105 -25.41 15.58 -6.68
N ALA A 106 -24.75 16.69 -6.30
CA ALA A 106 -23.47 16.66 -5.60
C ALA A 106 -23.64 16.25 -4.13
N ASP A 107 -22.81 15.32 -3.67
CA ASP A 107 -22.72 14.98 -2.24
C ASP A 107 -22.12 16.14 -1.42
N ILE A 108 -21.17 16.88 -2.00
CA ILE A 108 -20.46 17.99 -1.36
C ILE A 108 -20.31 19.14 -2.37
N MET A 109 -20.54 20.36 -1.89
CA MET A 109 -20.31 21.60 -2.64
C MET A 109 -19.25 22.45 -1.93
N ILE A 110 -18.24 22.91 -2.66
CA ILE A 110 -17.17 23.79 -2.16
C ILE A 110 -17.42 25.20 -2.72
N LEU A 111 -17.44 26.22 -1.85
CA LEU A 111 -17.67 27.63 -2.17
C LEU A 111 -16.43 28.48 -1.88
#